data_AF-A0A225V594-F1
#
_entry.id   AF-A0A225V594-F1
#
_cell.length_a   1.000
_cell.length_b   1.000
_cell.length_c   1.000
_cell.angle_alpha   90.00
_cell.angle_beta   90.00
_cell.angle_gamma   90.00
#
_symmetry.space_group_name_H-M   'P 1'
#
loop_
_entity.id
_entity.type
_entity.pdbx_description
1 polymer ?
#
loop_
_entity_poly.entity_id
_entity_poly.type
_entity_poly.pdbx_seq_one_letter_code
_entity_poly.pdbx_strand_id
1 'polypeptide(L)'
;MICCTFIFHSRCVASALSPLTRNAVRLALRLGNVSFEDKRFPLTDAVQGQQEFLVDGASYTQPDAMLRCAGRLSGSYPVSSPMVTLQIDEIIHALSEVQAKMNCHAALESSTLSHYVSLIEGRLQRLRQVPVFKFYNDRVLIHEIAVYCWVKSLQEMQVSWIIDYHKCIGEVEAKVESQLKVKQQTHQKSWSPKMKLTYFPFPGRAEPIRLALFIAGIPFDDERIGLDELNRRRSTLPFNQLPVLEVEGDVTSQALGILRYVGTLGGLYSPTDTKEALRIDELFSRIDEFYSSYVWNASYFEVDPEKQLKLRTRLAEETLPTTLRFLEERVSRWSRRYAVGDRLTIGDLAIYSLLWTFQSGRILGVPVSVVSSYKSLLCICDGVASNSKVIQWCSMHQLS
;
A
#
# COMPACT_ATOMS: atom_id res chain seq x y z
N MET A 1 6.95 4.39 -6.93
CA MET A 1 6.22 4.63 -5.66
C MET A 1 6.56 6.03 -5.17
N ILE A 2 5.59 6.89 -4.82
CA ILE A 2 5.94 8.24 -4.33
C ILE A 2 6.52 8.09 -2.92
N CYS A 3 7.82 8.31 -2.77
CA CYS A 3 8.49 8.18 -1.48
C CYS A 3 8.33 9.51 -0.71
N CYS A 4 7.39 9.55 0.22
CA CYS A 4 7.15 10.71 1.09
C CYS A 4 7.90 10.53 2.42
N THR A 5 8.92 11.34 2.66
CA THR A 5 9.66 11.36 3.94
C THR A 5 9.50 12.72 4.61
N PHE A 6 9.06 12.76 5.86
CA PHE A 6 9.03 13.99 6.66
C PHE A 6 10.29 14.06 7.53
N ILE A 7 11.09 15.12 7.43
CA ILE A 7 12.35 15.31 8.18
C ILE A 7 12.22 16.48 9.16
N PHE A 8 12.71 16.30 10.40
CA PHE A 8 12.58 17.29 11.47
C PHE A 8 13.89 17.60 12.21
N HIS A 9 14.16 18.89 12.46
CA HIS A 9 15.11 19.40 13.45
C HIS A 9 14.36 20.41 14.36
N SER A 10 14.50 20.33 15.68
CA SER A 10 13.97 21.32 16.65
C SER A 10 15.07 22.31 17.08
N ARG A 11 14.86 23.63 17.12
CA ARG A 11 14.47 24.47 18.27
C ARG A 11 13.96 25.82 17.72
N CYS A 12 12.98 26.42 18.40
CA CYS A 12 12.36 27.72 18.09
C CYS A 12 13.36 28.88 17.89
N VAL A 13 13.13 29.77 16.91
CA VAL A 13 12.56 31.15 17.02
C VAL A 13 12.37 31.69 15.57
N ALA A 14 11.21 32.32 15.30
CA ALA A 14 10.87 33.19 14.15
C ALA A 14 10.68 32.63 12.72
N SER A 15 10.95 31.35 12.39
CA SER A 15 10.65 30.82 11.03
C SER A 15 10.07 29.41 10.98
N ALA A 16 9.68 28.86 12.12
CA ALA A 16 9.07 27.53 12.21
C ALA A 16 7.60 27.56 11.73
N LEU A 17 7.32 26.72 10.73
CA LEU A 17 6.00 26.19 10.44
C LEU A 17 5.19 25.96 11.74
N SER A 18 3.99 26.57 11.81
CA SER A 18 3.12 26.43 12.96
C SER A 18 2.77 24.95 13.20
N PRO A 19 2.52 24.53 14.46
CA PRO A 19 2.01 23.19 14.77
C PRO A 19 0.80 22.79 13.91
N LEU A 20 0.02 23.78 13.47
CA LEU A 20 -1.16 23.61 12.62
C LEU A 20 -0.86 23.02 11.25
N THR A 21 0.03 23.62 10.48
CA THR A 21 0.26 23.15 9.11
C THR A 21 0.97 21.79 9.12
N ARG A 22 1.80 21.51 10.13
CA ARG A 22 2.40 20.19 10.37
C ARG A 22 1.34 19.13 10.63
N ASN A 23 0.39 19.43 11.51
CA ASN A 23 -0.72 18.54 11.82
C ASN A 23 -1.62 18.35 10.59
N ALA A 24 -1.86 19.41 9.82
CA ALA A 24 -2.68 19.36 8.61
C ALA A 24 -2.08 18.46 7.52
N VAL A 25 -0.78 18.58 7.23
CA VAL A 25 -0.10 17.72 6.23
C VAL A 25 -0.18 16.24 6.62
N ARG A 26 0.16 15.91 7.87
CA ARG A 26 0.07 14.54 8.39
C ARG A 26 -1.35 14.02 8.34
N LEU A 27 -2.33 14.84 8.72
CA LEU A 27 -3.73 14.45 8.72
C LEU A 27 -4.24 14.21 7.30
N ALA A 28 -3.86 15.05 6.34
CA ALA A 28 -4.19 14.86 4.92
C ALA A 28 -3.65 13.53 4.37
N LEU A 29 -2.37 13.21 4.63
CA LEU A 29 -1.77 11.94 4.20
C LEU A 29 -2.45 10.74 4.87
N ARG A 30 -2.68 10.79 6.19
CA ARG A 30 -3.38 9.73 6.94
C ARG A 30 -4.80 9.53 6.44
N LEU A 31 -5.57 10.60 6.23
CA LEU A 31 -6.95 10.50 5.74
C LEU A 31 -7.02 9.96 4.31
N GLY A 32 -5.99 10.15 3.47
CA GLY A 32 -5.91 9.52 2.15
C GLY A 32 -5.21 8.17 2.08
N ASN A 33 -4.87 7.53 3.22
CA ASN A 33 -4.11 6.26 3.25
C ASN A 33 -2.76 6.34 2.51
N VAL A 34 -2.14 7.51 2.46
CA VAL A 34 -0.81 7.67 1.87
C VAL A 34 0.22 7.24 2.90
N SER A 35 1.07 6.28 2.55
CA SER A 35 2.18 5.86 3.41
C SER A 35 3.26 6.94 3.47
N PHE A 36 3.71 7.29 4.66
CA PHE A 36 4.80 8.26 4.86
C PHE A 36 5.61 7.90 6.11
N GLU A 37 6.89 8.26 6.09
CA GLU A 37 7.77 8.14 7.26
C GLU A 37 7.84 9.46 8.02
N ASP A 38 7.70 9.41 9.35
CA ASP A 38 7.86 10.55 10.26
C ASP A 38 9.22 10.46 10.96
N LYS A 39 10.27 11.04 10.35
CA LYS A 39 11.64 10.99 10.89
C LYS A 39 11.85 12.15 11.88
N ARG A 40 12.05 11.79 13.14
CA ARG A 40 12.44 12.73 14.20
C ARG A 40 13.96 12.65 14.38
N PHE A 41 14.68 13.74 14.12
CA PHE A 41 16.12 13.78 14.41
C PHE A 41 16.38 14.31 15.83
N PRO A 42 17.39 13.76 16.54
CA PRO A 42 17.83 14.29 17.82
C PRO A 42 18.34 15.72 17.67
N LEU A 43 18.16 16.51 18.74
CA LEU A 43 18.73 17.84 18.89
C LEU A 43 20.27 17.75 18.90
N THR A 44 20.94 18.14 17.82
CA THR A 44 22.38 18.44 17.83
C THR A 44 22.60 19.89 17.43
N ASP A 45 23.45 20.59 18.19
CA ASP A 45 23.57 22.06 18.31
C ASP A 45 24.01 22.85 17.06
N ALA A 46 23.94 22.29 15.84
CA ALA A 46 24.54 22.88 14.65
C ALA A 46 23.61 23.10 13.43
N VAL A 47 22.31 22.77 13.49
CA VAL A 47 21.40 23.01 12.36
C VAL A 47 20.19 23.84 12.81
N GLN A 48 20.18 25.13 12.46
CA GLN A 48 18.96 25.94 12.36
C GLN A 48 18.09 25.34 11.23
N GLY A 49 17.35 24.28 11.54
CA GLY A 49 16.63 23.51 10.52
C GLY A 49 15.24 24.05 10.23
N GLN A 50 15.00 24.46 8.98
CA GLN A 50 13.66 24.51 8.41
C GLN A 50 13.06 23.09 8.38
N GLN A 51 11.76 22.96 8.61
CA GLN A 51 11.05 21.69 8.44
C GLN A 51 10.86 21.40 6.96
N GLU A 52 11.11 20.15 6.56
CA GLU A 52 11.08 19.73 5.16
C GLU A 52 10.10 18.58 4.95
N PHE A 53 9.30 18.70 3.90
CA PHE A 53 8.55 17.61 3.31
C PHE A 53 9.31 17.10 2.10
N LEU A 54 9.83 15.88 2.17
CA LEU A 54 10.48 15.25 1.04
C LEU A 54 9.46 14.43 0.25
N VAL A 55 9.38 14.68 -1.04
CA VAL A 55 8.60 13.86 -1.98
C VAL A 55 9.51 13.51 -3.14
N ASP A 56 9.76 12.21 -3.34
CA ASP A 56 10.62 11.70 -4.42
C ASP A 56 12.03 12.32 -4.44
N GLY A 57 12.59 12.56 -3.25
CA GLY A 57 13.92 13.15 -3.07
C GLY A 57 13.99 14.67 -3.21
N ALA A 58 12.88 15.34 -3.59
CA ALA A 58 12.79 16.80 -3.61
C ALA A 58 12.32 17.34 -2.25
N SER A 59 12.97 18.41 -1.76
CA SER A 59 12.62 19.07 -0.50
C SER A 59 11.68 20.25 -0.70
N TYR A 60 10.63 20.30 0.12
CA TYR A 60 9.66 21.39 0.17
C TYR A 60 9.57 21.95 1.58
N THR A 61 9.74 23.27 1.71
CA THR A 61 9.75 23.98 3.00
C THR A 61 8.55 24.89 3.21
N GLN A 62 7.75 25.13 2.17
CA GLN A 62 6.64 26.08 2.20
C GLN A 62 5.33 25.42 2.70
N PRO A 63 4.75 25.89 3.83
CA PRO A 63 3.58 25.29 4.49
C PRO A 63 2.43 24.91 3.55
N ASP A 64 1.93 25.89 2.81
CA ASP A 64 0.75 25.72 1.99
C ASP A 64 1.07 24.85 0.76
N ALA A 65 2.31 24.92 0.25
CA ALA A 65 2.76 24.07 -0.84
C ALA A 65 2.82 22.60 -0.40
N MET A 66 3.32 22.34 0.81
CA MET A 66 3.36 21.01 1.41
C MET A 66 1.94 20.47 1.61
N LEU A 67 1.01 21.27 2.15
CA LEU A 67 -0.38 20.86 2.34
C LEU A 67 -1.10 20.58 1.02
N ARG A 68 -0.90 21.42 0.00
CA ARG A 68 -1.45 21.19 -1.35
C ARG A 68 -0.87 19.93 -1.98
N CYS A 69 0.43 19.70 -1.85
CA CYS A 69 1.08 18.48 -2.33
C CYS A 69 0.49 17.25 -1.65
N ALA A 70 0.46 17.24 -0.32
CA ALA A 70 -0.17 16.17 0.47
C ALA A 70 -1.64 15.95 0.09
N GLY A 71 -2.38 17.03 -0.17
CA GLY A 71 -3.76 16.99 -0.65
C GLY A 71 -3.92 16.32 -2.01
N ARG A 72 -3.01 16.60 -2.95
CA ARG A 72 -3.01 15.94 -4.27
C ARG A 72 -2.66 14.46 -4.15
N LEU A 73 -1.67 14.13 -3.33
CA LEU A 73 -1.28 12.75 -3.06
C LEU A 73 -2.40 11.94 -2.40
N SER A 74 -3.15 12.56 -1.49
CA SER A 74 -4.23 11.93 -0.74
C SER A 74 -5.60 11.99 -1.42
N GLY A 75 -5.72 12.67 -2.56
CA GLY A 75 -6.99 12.89 -3.26
C GLY A 75 -7.95 13.86 -2.56
N SER A 76 -7.48 14.63 -1.57
CA SER A 76 -8.24 15.64 -0.83
C SER A 76 -8.09 17.07 -1.38
N TYR A 77 -7.35 17.24 -2.48
CA TYR A 77 -7.27 18.48 -3.25
C TYR A 77 -8.02 18.35 -4.59
N PRO A 78 -9.03 19.19 -4.87
CA PRO A 78 -9.93 19.03 -6.02
C PRO A 78 -9.34 19.56 -7.33
N VAL A 79 -8.34 18.87 -7.89
CA VAL A 79 -7.60 19.25 -9.10
C VAL A 79 -8.45 19.44 -10.37
N SER A 80 -9.66 18.88 -10.42
CA SER A 80 -10.55 18.93 -11.58
C SER A 80 -11.46 20.16 -11.62
N SER A 81 -11.47 20.98 -10.57
CA SER A 81 -12.30 22.19 -10.52
C SER A 81 -11.46 23.41 -10.11
N PRO A 82 -11.02 24.24 -11.08
CA PRO A 82 -10.22 25.43 -10.79
C PRO A 82 -10.93 26.41 -9.85
N MET A 83 -12.26 26.57 -9.98
CA MET A 83 -13.04 27.49 -9.14
C MET A 83 -13.13 27.02 -7.69
N VAL A 84 -13.43 25.74 -7.47
CA VAL A 84 -13.45 25.15 -6.12
C VAL A 84 -12.05 25.19 -5.50
N THR A 85 -11.03 24.89 -6.30
CA THR A 85 -9.62 24.96 -5.87
C THR A 85 -9.24 26.36 -5.40
N LEU A 86 -9.59 27.40 -6.19
CA LEU A 86 -9.29 28.78 -5.85
C LEU A 86 -9.94 29.20 -4.52
N GLN A 87 -11.21 28.86 -4.32
CA GLN A 87 -11.92 29.18 -3.08
C GLN A 87 -11.38 28.41 -1.87
N ILE A 88 -10.92 27.17 -2.06
CA ILE A 88 -10.20 26.40 -1.04
C ILE A 88 -8.87 27.08 -0.67
N ASP A 89 -8.14 27.54 -1.68
CA ASP A 89 -6.87 28.25 -1.48
C ASP A 89 -7.07 29.60 -0.78
N GLU A 90 -8.17 30.31 -1.02
CA GLU A 90 -8.53 31.49 -0.22
C GLU A 90 -8.68 31.14 1.26
N ILE A 91 -9.38 30.05 1.62
CA ILE A 91 -9.55 29.65 3.02
C ILE A 91 -8.19 29.31 3.66
N ILE A 92 -7.35 28.55 2.96
CA ILE A 92 -6.01 28.18 3.44
C ILE A 92 -5.15 29.43 3.65
N HIS A 93 -5.22 30.39 2.71
CA HIS A 93 -4.47 31.63 2.84
C HIS A 93 -4.89 32.44 4.08
N ALA A 94 -6.19 32.60 4.34
CA ALA A 94 -6.67 33.29 5.54
C ALA A 94 -6.22 32.60 6.84
N LEU A 95 -6.19 31.26 6.84
CA LEU A 95 -5.67 30.47 7.97
C LEU A 95 -4.17 30.72 8.19
N SER A 96 -3.39 30.79 7.11
CA SER A 96 -1.96 31.09 7.18
C SER A 96 -1.69 32.53 7.66
N GLU A 97 -2.52 33.50 7.25
CA GLU A 97 -2.44 34.88 7.73
C GLU A 97 -2.72 35.02 9.24
N VAL A 98 -3.83 34.44 9.74
CA VAL A 98 -4.13 34.50 11.17
C VAL A 98 -3.06 33.80 11.99
N GLN A 99 -2.54 32.68 11.50
CA GLN A 99 -1.49 31.95 12.18
C GLN A 99 -0.18 32.73 12.25
N ALA A 100 0.19 33.44 11.18
CA ALA A 100 1.36 34.31 11.20
C ALA A 100 1.22 35.40 12.27
N LYS A 101 0.02 35.98 12.43
CA LYS A 101 -0.26 36.96 13.49
C LYS A 101 -0.21 36.35 14.89
N MET A 102 -0.73 35.13 15.06
CA MET A 102 -0.67 34.40 16.34
C MET A 102 0.78 34.08 16.76
N ASN A 103 1.68 33.85 15.81
CA ASN A 103 3.08 33.56 16.09
C ASN A 103 3.90 34.81 16.49
N CYS A 104 3.49 36.00 16.03
CA CYS A 104 4.26 37.24 16.24
C CYS A 104 3.85 38.02 17.50
N HIS A 105 2.65 37.79 18.05
CA HIS A 105 2.12 38.54 19.18
C HIS A 105 1.86 37.63 20.40
N ALA A 106 2.47 37.97 21.54
CA ALA A 106 2.31 37.24 22.80
C ALA A 106 0.87 37.24 23.36
N ALA A 107 0.02 38.14 22.88
CA ALA A 107 -1.41 38.17 23.15
C ALA A 107 -2.12 38.80 21.96
N LEU A 108 -2.45 37.99 20.93
CA LEU A 108 -3.29 38.47 19.84
C LEU A 108 -4.65 38.87 20.41
N GLU A 109 -5.12 40.08 20.11
CA GLU A 109 -6.41 40.56 20.63
C GLU A 109 -7.56 39.65 20.17
N SER A 110 -8.48 39.33 21.09
CA SER A 110 -9.66 38.51 20.81
C SER A 110 -10.51 39.09 19.66
N SER A 111 -10.50 40.41 19.48
CA SER A 111 -11.13 41.13 18.36
C SER A 111 -10.59 40.68 16.99
N THR A 112 -9.27 40.50 16.87
CA THR A 112 -8.59 40.07 15.64
C THR A 112 -8.91 38.62 15.33
N LEU A 113 -8.87 37.74 16.34
CA LEU A 113 -9.27 36.35 16.18
C LEU A 113 -10.73 36.24 15.73
N SER A 114 -11.65 36.94 16.38
CA SER A 114 -13.07 36.97 16.00
C SER A 114 -13.27 37.42 14.55
N HIS A 115 -12.51 38.41 14.09
CA HIS A 115 -12.57 38.84 12.69
C HIS A 115 -12.19 37.71 11.71
N TYR A 116 -11.10 36.99 11.98
CA TYR A 116 -10.68 35.86 11.13
C TYR A 116 -11.66 34.69 11.18
N VAL A 117 -12.25 34.40 12.36
CA VAL A 117 -13.29 33.38 12.49
C VAL A 117 -14.48 33.71 11.58
N SER A 118 -14.99 34.95 11.62
CA SER A 118 -16.09 35.39 10.75
C SER A 118 -15.70 35.39 9.27
N LEU A 119 -14.45 35.75 8.94
CA LEU A 119 -13.93 35.69 7.57
C LEU A 119 -13.90 34.27 7.02
N ILE A 120 -13.39 33.31 7.81
CA ILE A 120 -13.30 31.89 7.43
C ILE A 120 -14.70 31.30 7.30
N GLU A 121 -15.60 31.58 8.25
CA GLU A 121 -17.01 31.16 8.20
C GLU A 121 -17.67 31.65 6.90
N GLY A 122 -17.53 32.93 6.57
CA GLY A 122 -18.10 33.49 5.32
C GLY A 122 -17.54 32.82 4.06
N ARG A 123 -16.23 32.50 4.04
CA ARG A 123 -15.62 31.76 2.91
C ARG A 123 -16.13 30.32 2.80
N LEU A 124 -16.30 29.62 3.92
CA LEU A 124 -16.91 28.29 3.96
C LEU A 124 -18.35 28.31 3.45
N GLN A 125 -19.15 29.30 3.85
CA GLN A 125 -20.52 29.47 3.37
C GLN A 125 -20.57 29.68 1.86
N ARG A 126 -19.72 30.56 1.31
CA ARG A 126 -19.63 30.79 -0.15
C ARG A 126 -19.20 29.54 -0.90
N LEU A 127 -18.22 28.80 -0.39
CA LEU A 127 -17.74 27.56 -1.02
C LEU A 127 -18.86 26.51 -1.13
N ARG A 128 -19.66 26.36 -0.08
CA ARG A 128 -20.79 25.42 -0.04
C ARG A 128 -21.92 25.77 -1.02
N GLN A 129 -22.06 27.05 -1.37
CA GLN A 129 -23.05 27.51 -2.35
C GLN A 129 -22.63 27.21 -3.80
N VAL A 130 -21.37 26.82 -4.05
CA VAL A 130 -20.93 26.47 -5.41
C VAL A 130 -21.55 25.14 -5.84
N PRO A 131 -22.32 25.08 -6.95
CA PRO A 131 -23.03 23.87 -7.34
C PRO A 131 -22.16 22.64 -7.57
N VAL A 132 -20.91 22.84 -7.98
CA VAL A 132 -19.92 21.76 -8.20
C VAL A 132 -19.32 21.26 -6.88
N PHE A 133 -19.38 22.06 -5.81
CA PHE A 133 -18.82 21.67 -4.50
C PHE A 133 -19.55 20.45 -3.90
N LYS A 134 -20.85 20.28 -4.21
CA LYS A 134 -21.66 19.14 -3.73
C LYS A 134 -21.07 17.78 -4.08
N PHE A 135 -20.31 17.67 -5.17
CA PHE A 135 -19.65 16.42 -5.59
C PHE A 135 -18.47 16.03 -4.68
N TYR A 136 -18.06 16.91 -3.76
CA TYR A 136 -16.99 16.66 -2.80
C TYR A 136 -17.50 16.46 -1.36
N ASN A 137 -18.82 16.51 -1.13
CA ASN A 137 -19.40 16.44 0.22
C ASN A 137 -19.02 15.18 0.99
N ASP A 138 -18.88 14.04 0.30
CA ASP A 138 -18.55 12.74 0.90
C ASP A 138 -17.06 12.61 1.29
N ARG A 139 -16.23 13.60 0.95
CA ARG A 139 -14.78 13.57 1.19
C ARG A 139 -14.38 14.70 2.12
N VAL A 140 -13.32 14.47 2.90
CA VAL A 140 -12.66 15.52 3.65
C VAL A 140 -11.61 16.16 2.75
N LEU A 141 -11.74 17.45 2.48
CA LEU A 141 -10.82 18.23 1.66
C LEU A 141 -9.78 18.97 2.51
N ILE A 142 -8.69 19.43 1.88
CA ILE A 142 -7.58 20.03 2.64
C ILE A 142 -7.92 21.30 3.41
N HIS A 143 -8.90 22.10 2.96
CA HIS A 143 -9.35 23.27 3.74
C HIS A 143 -10.07 22.84 5.02
N GLU A 144 -10.86 21.76 4.98
CA GLU A 144 -11.55 21.21 6.14
C GLU A 144 -10.53 20.67 7.15
N ILE A 145 -9.47 20.01 6.67
CA ILE A 145 -8.33 19.57 7.48
C ILE A 145 -7.60 20.77 8.11
N ALA A 146 -7.35 21.83 7.35
CA ALA A 146 -6.66 23.02 7.84
C ALA A 146 -7.49 23.75 8.91
N VAL A 147 -8.79 23.95 8.66
CA VAL A 147 -9.74 24.52 9.63
C VAL A 147 -9.81 23.65 10.88
N TYR A 148 -9.94 22.33 10.74
CA TYR A 148 -9.95 21.41 11.89
C TYR A 148 -8.70 21.55 12.75
N CYS A 149 -7.51 21.55 12.13
CA CYS A 149 -6.27 21.72 12.87
C CYS A 149 -6.26 23.06 13.60
N TRP A 150 -6.67 24.14 12.92
CA TRP A 150 -6.76 25.47 13.51
C TRP A 150 -7.68 25.50 14.73
N VAL A 151 -8.87 24.92 14.62
CA VAL A 151 -9.81 24.77 15.75
C VAL A 151 -9.16 24.03 16.92
N LYS A 152 -8.40 22.94 16.66
CA LYS A 152 -7.67 22.25 17.74
C LYS A 152 -6.62 23.13 18.42
N SER A 153 -5.93 24.01 17.69
CA SER A 153 -5.03 24.98 18.35
C SER A 153 -5.78 26.02 19.20
N LEU A 154 -6.97 26.46 18.78
CA LEU A 154 -7.79 27.37 19.57
C LEU A 154 -8.25 26.70 20.88
N GLN A 155 -8.57 25.40 20.83
CA GLN A 155 -8.88 24.59 22.01
C GLN A 155 -7.67 24.47 22.94
N GLU A 156 -6.48 24.20 22.40
CA GLU A 156 -5.22 24.15 23.18
C GLU A 156 -4.90 25.50 23.85
N MET A 157 -5.24 26.61 23.20
CA MET A 157 -5.10 27.97 23.73
C MET A 157 -6.26 28.42 24.64
N GLN A 158 -7.27 27.57 24.85
CA GLN A 158 -8.46 27.86 25.66
C GLN A 158 -9.29 29.05 25.17
N VAL A 159 -9.28 29.32 23.85
CA VAL A 159 -10.04 30.40 23.21
C VAL A 159 -11.08 29.89 22.22
N SER A 160 -11.41 28.59 22.25
CA SER A 160 -12.34 27.99 21.29
C SER A 160 -13.75 28.60 21.31
N TRP A 161 -14.17 29.23 22.41
CA TRP A 161 -15.48 29.87 22.54
C TRP A 161 -15.79 30.91 21.43
N ILE A 162 -14.76 31.48 20.78
CA ILE A 162 -14.94 32.41 19.66
C ILE A 162 -15.62 31.77 18.43
N ILE A 163 -15.58 30.43 18.32
CA ILE A 163 -16.16 29.70 17.19
C ILE A 163 -17.57 29.17 17.48
N ASP A 164 -18.07 29.26 18.71
CA ASP A 164 -19.34 28.61 19.14
C ASP A 164 -20.56 29.03 18.31
N TYR A 165 -20.54 30.26 17.77
CA TYR A 165 -21.62 30.81 16.94
C TYR A 165 -21.41 30.62 15.42
N HIS A 166 -20.35 29.91 15.00
CA HIS A 166 -19.95 29.77 13.60
C HIS A 166 -20.24 28.35 13.10
N LYS A 167 -21.45 28.20 12.53
CA LYS A 167 -22.03 26.90 12.15
C LYS A 167 -21.16 26.09 11.18
N CYS A 168 -20.61 26.71 10.14
CA CYS A 168 -19.84 25.98 9.12
C CYS A 168 -18.53 25.45 9.69
N ILE A 169 -17.85 26.23 10.56
CA ILE A 169 -16.65 25.78 11.26
C ILE A 169 -16.96 24.57 12.14
N GLY A 170 -18.05 24.61 12.93
CA GLY A 170 -18.47 23.48 13.77
C GLY A 170 -18.82 22.22 12.95
N GLU A 171 -19.48 22.38 11.81
CA GLU A 171 -19.77 21.26 10.90
C GLU A 171 -18.52 20.67 10.26
N VAL A 172 -17.52 21.50 9.92
CA VAL A 172 -16.22 21.04 9.44
C VAL A 172 -15.52 20.21 10.53
N GLU A 173 -15.50 20.70 11.77
CA GLU A 173 -14.93 19.95 12.90
C GLU A 173 -15.61 18.59 13.06
N ALA A 174 -16.94 18.55 13.11
CA ALA A 174 -17.71 17.32 13.24
C ALA A 174 -17.46 16.34 12.08
N LYS A 175 -17.39 16.85 10.84
CA LYS A 175 -17.10 16.03 9.65
C LYS A 175 -15.71 15.40 9.73
N VAL A 176 -14.68 16.17 10.07
CA VAL A 176 -13.32 15.64 10.21
C VAL A 176 -13.23 14.65 11.38
N GLU A 177 -13.85 14.93 12.53
CA GLU A 177 -13.88 14.01 13.67
C GLU A 177 -14.60 12.69 13.35
N SER A 178 -15.74 12.74 12.67
CA SER A 178 -16.47 11.52 12.29
C SER A 178 -15.62 10.61 11.41
N GLN A 179 -14.91 11.17 10.44
CA GLN A 179 -14.02 10.44 9.55
C GLN A 179 -12.80 9.89 10.29
N LEU A 180 -12.26 10.64 11.25
CA LEU A 180 -11.19 10.15 12.13
C LEU A 180 -11.67 9.02 13.04
N LYS A 181 -12.90 9.10 13.57
CA LYS A 181 -13.51 8.02 14.38
C LYS A 181 -13.73 6.77 13.53
N VAL A 182 -14.22 6.91 12.29
CA VAL A 182 -14.32 5.79 11.34
C VAL A 182 -12.94 5.17 11.12
N LYS A 183 -11.91 5.99 10.83
CA LYS A 183 -10.53 5.49 10.65
C LYS A 183 -9.92 4.85 11.90
N GLN A 184 -10.18 5.42 13.06
CA GLN A 184 -9.73 4.88 14.35
C GLN A 184 -10.47 3.58 14.67
N GLN A 185 -11.78 3.49 14.43
CA GLN A 185 -12.56 2.26 14.59
C GLN A 185 -12.16 1.19 13.56
N THR A 186 -11.79 1.55 12.33
CA THR A 186 -11.20 0.59 11.38
C THR A 186 -9.78 0.16 11.76
N HIS A 187 -9.06 0.95 12.59
CA HIS A 187 -7.75 0.57 13.13
C HIS A 187 -7.84 -0.18 14.48
N GLN A 188 -8.90 0.05 15.29
CA GLN A 188 -9.11 -0.57 16.61
C GLN A 188 -9.94 -1.84 16.53
N LYS A 189 -10.89 -1.92 15.60
CA LYS A 189 -11.50 -3.18 15.21
C LYS A 189 -10.48 -3.83 14.27
N SER A 190 -9.68 -4.76 14.78
CA SER A 190 -8.92 -5.68 13.94
C SER A 190 -9.94 -6.55 13.19
N TRP A 191 -10.60 -5.98 12.19
CA TRP A 191 -11.25 -6.75 11.15
C TRP A 191 -10.14 -7.23 10.23
N SER A 192 -9.31 -8.15 10.73
CA SER A 192 -8.74 -9.12 9.83
C SER A 192 -9.90 -10.04 9.48
N PRO A 193 -10.47 -9.99 8.26
CA PRO A 193 -11.43 -10.99 7.85
C PRO A 193 -10.83 -12.36 8.18
N LYS A 194 -11.63 -13.27 8.74
CA LYS A 194 -11.11 -14.60 9.09
C LYS A 194 -10.72 -15.28 7.77
N MET A 195 -9.41 -15.33 7.52
CA MET A 195 -8.83 -15.94 6.33
C MET A 195 -8.33 -17.34 6.66
N LYS A 196 -8.68 -18.31 5.81
CA LYS A 196 -8.11 -19.66 5.88
C LYS A 196 -7.65 -20.08 4.49
N LEU A 197 -6.37 -20.39 4.36
CA LEU A 197 -5.76 -20.91 3.15
C LEU A 197 -5.62 -22.42 3.29
N THR A 198 -6.29 -23.18 2.43
CA THR A 198 -6.18 -24.65 2.40
C THR A 198 -5.29 -25.09 1.24
N TYR A 199 -4.23 -25.84 1.54
CA TYR A 199 -3.35 -26.44 0.52
C TYR A 199 -2.64 -27.70 1.03
N PHE A 200 -1.80 -28.31 0.19
CA PHE A 200 -0.93 -29.41 0.59
C PHE A 200 0.16 -28.98 1.59
N PRO A 201 0.76 -29.93 2.34
CA PRO A 201 1.82 -29.62 3.32
C PRO A 201 3.15 -29.20 2.69
N PHE A 202 3.30 -29.29 1.37
CA PHE A 202 4.45 -28.77 0.63
C PHE A 202 4.18 -27.35 0.07
N PRO A 203 5.21 -26.60 -0.35
CA PRO A 203 5.05 -25.22 -0.81
C PRO A 203 4.12 -25.06 -2.00
N GLY A 204 4.52 -25.63 -3.14
CA GLY A 204 3.74 -25.66 -4.38
C GLY A 204 3.15 -24.30 -4.77
N ARG A 205 1.93 -24.32 -5.30
CA ARG A 205 1.25 -23.12 -5.83
C ARG A 205 0.72 -22.18 -4.73
N ALA A 206 0.68 -22.62 -3.47
CA ALA A 206 0.21 -21.78 -2.36
C ALA A 206 1.31 -20.96 -1.70
N GLU A 207 2.58 -21.31 -1.90
CA GLU A 207 3.69 -20.63 -1.23
C GLU A 207 3.74 -19.11 -1.49
N PRO A 208 3.55 -18.61 -2.73
CA PRO A 208 3.48 -17.17 -2.96
C PRO A 208 2.39 -16.48 -2.12
N ILE A 209 1.26 -17.16 -1.92
CA ILE A 209 0.11 -16.65 -1.16
C ILE A 209 0.47 -16.57 0.32
N ARG A 210 1.07 -17.64 0.86
CA ARG A 210 1.56 -17.69 2.24
C ARG A 210 2.59 -16.59 2.51
N LEU A 211 3.56 -16.43 1.62
CA LEU A 211 4.56 -15.36 1.71
C LEU A 211 3.91 -13.98 1.64
N ALA A 212 2.98 -13.76 0.71
CA ALA A 212 2.30 -12.46 0.58
C ALA A 212 1.50 -12.10 1.85
N LEU A 213 0.73 -13.05 2.41
CA LEU A 213 0.01 -12.87 3.68
C LEU A 213 0.97 -12.55 4.83
N PHE A 214 2.05 -13.31 4.94
CA PHE A 214 3.02 -13.16 6.03
C PHE A 214 3.82 -11.85 5.95
N ILE A 215 4.28 -11.48 4.75
CA ILE A 215 4.98 -10.20 4.49
C ILE A 215 4.07 -9.03 4.83
N ALA A 216 2.79 -9.11 4.46
CA ALA A 216 1.79 -8.09 4.74
C ALA A 216 1.33 -8.04 6.20
N GLY A 217 1.72 -9.02 7.03
CA GLY A 217 1.25 -9.14 8.41
C GLY A 217 -0.24 -9.44 8.54
N ILE A 218 -0.84 -10.05 7.51
CA ILE A 218 -2.25 -10.43 7.50
C ILE A 218 -2.38 -11.80 8.19
N PRO A 219 -3.10 -11.90 9.32
CA PRO A 219 -3.27 -13.18 10.01
C PRO A 219 -4.18 -14.10 9.18
N PHE A 220 -3.80 -15.37 9.09
CA PHE A 220 -4.55 -16.40 8.39
C PHE A 220 -4.32 -17.78 9.04
N ASP A 221 -5.27 -18.69 8.82
CA ASP A 221 -5.17 -20.10 9.15
C ASP A 221 -4.59 -20.88 7.95
N ASP A 222 -3.43 -21.54 8.11
CA ASP A 222 -2.76 -22.34 7.08
C ASP A 222 -3.17 -23.81 7.22
N GLU A 223 -4.33 -24.18 6.64
CA GLU A 223 -4.88 -25.53 6.70
C GLU A 223 -4.13 -26.44 5.71
N ARG A 224 -3.26 -27.32 6.23
CA ARG A 224 -2.47 -28.26 5.42
C ARG A 224 -3.13 -29.64 5.36
N ILE A 225 -3.56 -30.05 4.17
CA ILE A 225 -4.29 -31.32 3.97
C ILE A 225 -3.55 -32.28 3.04
N GLY A 226 -3.69 -33.59 3.28
CA GLY A 226 -3.16 -34.65 2.43
C GLY A 226 -4.07 -35.02 1.26
N LEU A 227 -3.63 -35.94 0.41
CA LEU A 227 -4.40 -36.43 -0.75
C LEU A 227 -5.74 -37.08 -0.35
N ASP A 228 -5.77 -37.84 0.74
CA ASP A 228 -7.00 -38.52 1.20
C ASP A 228 -8.08 -37.53 1.65
N GLU A 229 -7.68 -36.46 2.34
CA GLU A 229 -8.58 -35.38 2.74
C GLU A 229 -9.07 -34.59 1.53
N LEU A 230 -8.18 -34.29 0.57
CA LEU A 230 -8.58 -33.69 -0.71
C LEU A 230 -9.62 -34.57 -1.42
N ASN A 231 -9.40 -35.89 -1.49
CA ASN A 231 -10.34 -36.79 -2.15
C ASN A 231 -11.71 -36.83 -1.46
N ARG A 232 -11.76 -36.71 -0.12
CA ARG A 232 -13.01 -36.61 0.65
C ARG A 232 -13.75 -35.29 0.44
N ARG A 233 -13.01 -34.17 0.35
CA ARG A 233 -13.58 -32.82 0.20
C ARG A 233 -13.73 -32.36 -1.25
N ARG A 234 -13.23 -33.12 -2.23
CA ARG A 234 -13.05 -32.65 -3.60
C ARG A 234 -14.30 -31.98 -4.18
N SER A 235 -15.46 -32.63 -4.07
CA SER A 235 -16.74 -32.14 -4.60
C SER A 235 -17.29 -30.90 -3.90
N THR A 236 -16.78 -30.54 -2.72
CA THR A 236 -17.20 -29.34 -1.98
C THR A 236 -16.30 -28.13 -2.28
N LEU A 237 -15.16 -28.34 -2.95
CA LEU A 237 -14.22 -27.27 -3.30
C LEU A 237 -14.59 -26.65 -4.66
N PRO A 238 -14.46 -25.32 -4.81
CA PRO A 238 -14.61 -24.68 -6.12
C PRO A 238 -13.65 -25.29 -7.15
N PHE A 239 -14.20 -25.72 -8.28
CA PHE A 239 -13.45 -26.40 -9.35
C PHE A 239 -12.71 -27.67 -8.91
N ASN A 240 -13.10 -28.29 -7.78
CA ASN A 240 -12.56 -29.58 -7.32
C ASN A 240 -11.03 -29.60 -7.10
N GLN A 241 -10.43 -28.46 -6.75
CA GLN A 241 -8.97 -28.29 -6.73
C GLN A 241 -8.47 -27.47 -5.52
N LEU A 242 -7.14 -27.43 -5.37
CA LEU A 242 -6.42 -26.60 -4.41
C LEU A 242 -5.37 -25.74 -5.16
N PRO A 243 -4.94 -24.58 -4.60
CA PRO A 243 -5.33 -24.00 -3.32
C PRO A 243 -6.72 -23.35 -3.32
N VAL A 244 -7.31 -23.25 -2.13
CA VAL A 244 -8.50 -22.41 -1.89
C VAL A 244 -8.24 -21.44 -0.74
N LEU A 245 -8.78 -20.23 -0.86
CA LEU A 245 -8.81 -19.23 0.19
C LEU A 245 -10.26 -19.02 0.62
N GLU A 246 -10.55 -19.22 1.90
CA GLU A 246 -11.81 -18.87 2.52
C GLU A 246 -11.68 -17.50 3.17
N VAL A 247 -12.53 -16.55 2.78
CA VAL A 247 -12.62 -15.21 3.36
C VAL A 247 -14.05 -15.04 3.88
N GLU A 248 -14.22 -15.06 5.20
CA GLU A 248 -15.54 -14.88 5.84
C GLU A 248 -16.60 -15.90 5.39
N GLY A 249 -16.16 -17.11 5.08
CA GLY A 249 -17.02 -18.20 4.61
C GLY A 249 -17.19 -18.26 3.09
N ASP A 250 -16.73 -17.26 2.34
CA ASP A 250 -16.66 -17.35 0.87
C ASP A 250 -15.38 -18.06 0.44
N VAL A 251 -15.54 -19.18 -0.28
CA VAL A 251 -14.42 -20.05 -0.68
C VAL A 251 -14.09 -19.81 -2.14
N THR A 252 -12.89 -19.30 -2.40
CA THR A 252 -12.38 -19.01 -3.75
C THR A 252 -11.19 -19.90 -4.09
N SER A 253 -11.13 -20.37 -5.34
CA SER A 253 -9.99 -21.11 -5.91
C SER A 253 -9.24 -20.24 -6.93
N GLN A 254 -8.16 -20.78 -7.51
CA GLN A 254 -7.21 -20.15 -8.47
C GLN A 254 -6.07 -19.41 -7.78
N ALA A 255 -4.92 -20.09 -7.66
CA ALA A 255 -3.75 -19.63 -6.90
C ALA A 255 -3.31 -18.20 -7.24
N LEU A 256 -3.20 -17.85 -8.52
CA LEU A 256 -2.75 -16.52 -8.94
C LEU A 256 -3.83 -15.44 -8.76
N GLY A 257 -5.11 -15.81 -8.84
CA GLY A 257 -6.22 -14.92 -8.49
C GLY A 257 -6.24 -14.61 -6.99
N ILE A 258 -6.06 -15.64 -6.15
CA ILE A 258 -5.92 -15.51 -4.70
C ILE A 258 -4.69 -14.65 -4.36
N LEU A 259 -3.55 -14.91 -5.01
CA LEU A 259 -2.33 -14.13 -4.82
C LEU A 259 -2.52 -12.66 -5.18
N ARG A 260 -3.27 -12.35 -6.26
CA ARG A 260 -3.62 -10.97 -6.62
C ARG A 260 -4.48 -10.30 -5.54
N TYR A 261 -5.49 -11.00 -5.03
CA TYR A 261 -6.35 -10.50 -3.96
C TYR A 261 -5.54 -10.17 -2.69
N VAL A 262 -4.76 -11.14 -2.20
CA VAL A 262 -3.88 -10.95 -1.04
C VAL A 262 -2.84 -9.85 -1.29
N GLY A 263 -2.23 -9.83 -2.47
CA GLY A 263 -1.27 -8.81 -2.86
C GLY A 263 -1.85 -7.41 -2.84
N THR A 264 -3.12 -7.26 -3.24
CA THR A 264 -3.83 -5.97 -3.21
C THR A 264 -4.05 -5.53 -1.75
N LEU A 265 -4.49 -6.43 -0.87
CA LEU A 265 -4.66 -6.14 0.55
C LEU A 265 -3.34 -5.78 1.24
N GLY A 266 -2.27 -6.48 0.88
CA GLY A 266 -0.94 -6.33 1.48
C GLY A 266 -0.06 -5.26 0.84
N GLY A 267 -0.54 -4.50 -0.15
CA GLY A 267 0.24 -3.48 -0.86
C GLY A 267 1.35 -4.03 -1.79
N LEU A 268 1.34 -5.33 -2.08
CA LEU A 268 2.27 -6.02 -2.99
C LEU A 268 1.76 -6.08 -4.45
N TYR A 269 0.57 -5.53 -4.70
CA TYR A 269 -0.03 -5.33 -6.02
C TYR A 269 -0.75 -3.98 -6.04
N SER A 270 -0.40 -3.11 -6.99
CA SER A 270 -0.98 -1.76 -7.06
C SER A 270 -2.31 -1.75 -7.85
N PRO A 271 -3.43 -1.31 -7.25
CA PRO A 271 -4.68 -1.12 -7.99
C PRO A 271 -4.69 0.19 -8.80
N THR A 272 -3.74 1.09 -8.56
CA THR A 272 -3.69 2.43 -9.20
C THR A 272 -2.60 2.54 -10.27
N ASP A 273 -1.52 1.76 -10.16
CA ASP A 273 -0.50 1.66 -11.21
C ASP A 273 -0.90 0.56 -12.20
N THR A 274 -1.69 0.95 -13.20
CA THR A 274 -2.23 0.02 -14.19
C THR A 274 -1.16 -0.64 -15.06
N LYS A 275 0.01 -0.01 -15.22
CA LYS A 275 1.11 -0.56 -16.03
C LYS A 275 1.89 -1.62 -15.26
N GLU A 276 2.12 -1.39 -13.97
CA GLU A 276 2.68 -2.42 -13.08
C GLU A 276 1.74 -3.62 -12.99
N ALA A 277 0.46 -3.37 -12.73
CA ALA A 277 -0.59 -4.39 -12.68
C ALA A 277 -0.62 -5.25 -13.95
N LEU A 278 -0.66 -4.62 -15.13
CA LEU A 278 -0.66 -5.32 -16.42
C LEU A 278 0.56 -6.24 -16.60
N ARG A 279 1.75 -5.78 -16.20
CA ARG A 279 2.99 -6.58 -16.33
C ARG A 279 3.00 -7.77 -15.37
N ILE A 280 2.51 -7.59 -14.15
CA ILE A 280 2.35 -8.69 -13.19
C ILE A 280 1.36 -9.72 -13.75
N ASP A 281 0.22 -9.27 -14.27
CA ASP A 281 -0.81 -10.14 -14.85
C ASP A 281 -0.32 -10.90 -16.10
N GLU A 282 0.56 -10.28 -16.88
CA GLU A 282 1.25 -10.93 -18.00
C GLU A 282 2.19 -12.05 -17.52
N LEU A 283 2.99 -11.80 -16.48
CA LEU A 283 3.83 -12.84 -15.86
C LEU A 283 2.96 -13.98 -15.32
N PHE A 284 1.86 -13.65 -14.64
CA PHE A 284 0.94 -14.62 -14.07
C PHE A 284 0.34 -15.52 -15.14
N SER A 285 -0.14 -14.95 -16.24
CA SER A 285 -0.66 -15.72 -17.38
C SER A 285 0.39 -16.70 -17.89
N ARG A 286 1.64 -16.26 -18.07
CA ARG A 286 2.71 -17.13 -18.57
C ARG A 286 3.10 -18.24 -17.60
N ILE A 287 3.08 -17.96 -16.30
CA ILE A 287 3.33 -18.95 -15.24
C ILE A 287 2.17 -19.97 -15.19
N ASP A 288 0.93 -19.52 -15.33
CA ASP A 288 -0.23 -20.41 -15.35
C ASP A 288 -0.24 -21.32 -16.58
N GLU A 289 0.11 -20.81 -17.75
CA GLU A 289 0.30 -21.62 -18.96
C GLU A 289 1.32 -22.74 -18.76
N PHE A 290 2.40 -22.48 -18.02
CA PHE A 290 3.38 -23.51 -17.68
C PHE A 290 2.77 -24.61 -16.80
N TYR A 291 2.10 -24.25 -15.70
CA TYR A 291 1.46 -25.21 -14.80
C TYR A 291 0.25 -25.92 -15.43
N SER A 292 -0.37 -25.31 -16.42
CA SER A 292 -1.47 -25.91 -17.19
C SER A 292 -0.98 -26.72 -18.40
N SER A 293 0.32 -26.70 -18.70
CA SER A 293 0.89 -27.42 -19.84
C SER A 293 0.71 -28.93 -19.69
N TYR A 294 0.47 -29.60 -20.82
CA TYR A 294 0.32 -31.05 -20.86
C TYR A 294 1.53 -31.76 -20.28
N VAL A 295 2.75 -31.34 -20.64
CA VAL A 295 4.00 -32.00 -20.22
C VAL A 295 4.16 -31.92 -18.71
N TRP A 296 3.90 -30.77 -18.08
CA TRP A 296 3.90 -30.62 -16.64
C TRP A 296 2.88 -31.56 -15.98
N ASN A 297 1.60 -31.45 -16.36
CA ASN A 297 0.52 -32.20 -15.73
C ASN A 297 0.67 -33.71 -15.91
N ALA A 298 0.98 -34.17 -17.13
CA ALA A 298 1.23 -35.58 -17.39
C ALA A 298 2.40 -36.09 -16.55
N SER A 299 3.51 -35.34 -16.45
CA SER A 299 4.67 -35.76 -15.66
C SER A 299 4.40 -35.81 -14.15
N TYR A 300 3.48 -35.00 -13.66
CA TYR A 300 3.19 -34.89 -12.23
C TYR A 300 2.27 -36.01 -11.73
N PHE A 301 1.35 -36.48 -12.58
CA PHE A 301 0.39 -37.52 -12.24
C PHE A 301 0.74 -38.91 -12.81
N GLU A 302 1.79 -39.03 -13.63
CA GLU A 302 2.25 -40.32 -14.15
C GLU A 302 2.77 -41.23 -13.03
N VAL A 303 2.32 -42.48 -13.06
CA VAL A 303 2.64 -43.51 -12.06
C VAL A 303 3.81 -44.38 -12.51
N ASP A 304 3.94 -44.59 -13.82
CA ASP A 304 5.04 -45.34 -14.42
C ASP A 304 6.36 -44.54 -14.36
N PRO A 305 7.38 -45.02 -13.63
CA PRO A 305 8.62 -44.26 -13.43
C PRO A 305 9.38 -43.97 -14.73
N GLU A 306 9.35 -44.87 -15.71
CA GLU A 306 10.08 -44.70 -16.98
C GLU A 306 9.38 -43.66 -17.87
N LYS A 307 8.05 -43.71 -17.95
CA LYS A 307 7.28 -42.70 -18.68
C LYS A 307 7.37 -41.34 -18.01
N GLN A 308 7.33 -41.31 -16.68
CA GLN A 308 7.50 -40.09 -15.89
C GLN A 308 8.86 -39.46 -16.16
N LEU A 309 9.93 -40.25 -16.16
CA LEU A 309 11.28 -39.75 -16.46
C LEU A 309 11.35 -39.17 -17.87
N LYS A 310 10.80 -39.85 -18.89
CA LYS A 310 10.75 -39.33 -20.27
C LYS A 310 10.01 -38.00 -20.37
N LEU A 311 8.86 -37.87 -19.69
CA LEU A 311 8.09 -36.63 -19.65
C LEU A 311 8.87 -35.49 -18.96
N ARG A 312 9.62 -35.81 -17.90
CA ARG A 312 10.44 -34.83 -17.17
C ARG A 312 11.70 -34.41 -17.92
N THR A 313 12.31 -35.32 -18.69
CA THR A 313 13.37 -34.96 -19.64
C THR A 313 12.84 -33.95 -20.66
N ARG A 314 11.68 -34.23 -21.27
CA ARG A 314 11.03 -33.29 -22.20
C ARG A 314 10.66 -31.96 -21.54
N LEU A 315 10.18 -31.99 -20.29
CA LEU A 315 9.91 -30.79 -19.50
C LEU A 315 11.18 -29.93 -19.36
N ALA A 316 12.30 -30.57 -19.03
CA ALA A 316 13.59 -29.93 -18.80
C ALA A 316 14.25 -29.38 -20.07
N GLU A 317 14.05 -30.03 -21.21
CA GLU A 317 14.68 -29.68 -22.49
C GLU A 317 13.87 -28.66 -23.31
N GLU A 318 12.53 -28.71 -23.22
CA GLU A 318 11.66 -27.92 -24.10
C GLU A 318 10.80 -26.91 -23.32
N THR A 319 9.91 -27.42 -22.47
CA THR A 319 8.78 -26.64 -21.93
C THR A 319 9.24 -25.61 -20.90
N LEU A 320 10.07 -26.04 -19.94
CA LEU A 320 10.59 -25.16 -18.89
C LEU A 320 11.55 -24.10 -19.45
N PRO A 321 12.57 -24.44 -20.27
CA PRO A 321 13.46 -23.43 -20.86
C PRO A 321 12.72 -22.39 -21.70
N THR A 322 11.70 -22.80 -22.45
CA THR A 322 10.87 -21.87 -23.23
C THR A 322 10.15 -20.86 -22.33
N THR A 323 9.53 -21.31 -21.25
CA THR A 323 8.87 -20.43 -20.28
C THR A 323 9.87 -19.49 -19.60
N LEU A 324 11.00 -20.02 -19.09
CA LEU A 324 12.00 -19.22 -18.41
C LEU A 324 12.64 -18.17 -19.32
N ARG A 325 12.88 -18.52 -20.60
CA ARG A 325 13.38 -17.55 -21.59
C ARG A 325 12.43 -16.37 -21.76
N PHE A 326 11.13 -16.62 -21.93
CA PHE A 326 10.16 -15.53 -22.09
C PHE A 326 10.05 -14.67 -20.83
N LEU A 327 10.08 -15.28 -19.63
CA LEU A 327 10.06 -14.53 -18.38
C LEU A 327 11.33 -13.67 -18.23
N GLU A 328 12.51 -14.23 -18.49
CA GLU A 328 13.80 -13.52 -18.45
C GLU A 328 13.82 -12.32 -19.42
N GLU A 329 13.36 -12.50 -20.67
CA GLU A 329 13.25 -11.43 -21.66
C GLU A 329 12.35 -10.28 -21.21
N ARG A 330 11.29 -10.58 -20.44
CA ARG A 330 10.39 -9.57 -19.89
C ARG A 330 11.00 -8.84 -18.71
N VAL A 331 11.40 -9.56 -17.67
CA VAL A 331 11.87 -8.95 -16.42
C VAL A 331 13.14 -8.11 -16.64
N SER A 332 14.06 -8.58 -17.49
CA SER A 332 15.30 -7.86 -17.83
C SER A 332 15.06 -6.49 -18.48
N ARG A 333 13.91 -6.29 -19.13
CA ARG A 333 13.51 -5.01 -19.73
C ARG A 333 12.80 -4.07 -18.76
N TRP A 334 12.23 -4.60 -17.68
CA TRP A 334 11.37 -3.83 -16.78
C TRP A 334 12.08 -3.35 -15.54
N SER A 335 12.96 -4.18 -14.97
CA SER A 335 13.69 -3.86 -13.75
C SER A 335 14.97 -4.67 -13.66
N ARG A 336 15.93 -4.14 -12.90
CA ARG A 336 17.22 -4.81 -12.66
C ARG A 336 17.21 -5.70 -11.41
N ARG A 337 16.24 -5.50 -10.51
CA ARG A 337 16.22 -6.14 -9.18
C ARG A 337 14.90 -6.83 -8.86
N TYR A 338 13.79 -6.32 -9.38
CA TYR A 338 12.46 -6.86 -9.13
C TYR A 338 11.85 -7.37 -10.45
N ALA A 339 10.77 -8.13 -10.36
CA ALA A 339 10.03 -8.60 -11.52
C ALA A 339 9.45 -7.42 -12.30
N VAL A 340 8.89 -6.45 -11.58
CA VAL A 340 8.30 -5.22 -12.14
C VAL A 340 8.62 -4.04 -11.22
N GLY A 341 9.02 -2.91 -11.80
CA GLY A 341 9.20 -1.67 -11.04
C GLY A 341 10.41 -1.67 -10.10
N ASP A 342 10.27 -0.98 -8.97
CA ASP A 342 11.33 -0.65 -8.02
C ASP A 342 11.12 -1.22 -6.61
N ARG A 343 10.15 -2.12 -6.44
CA ARG A 343 9.83 -2.74 -5.14
C ARG A 343 9.44 -4.21 -5.26
N LEU A 344 9.39 -4.89 -4.12
CA LEU A 344 8.85 -6.24 -4.02
C LEU A 344 7.35 -6.26 -4.32
N THR A 345 6.93 -7.13 -5.22
CA THR A 345 5.55 -7.35 -5.62
C THR A 345 5.20 -8.84 -5.61
N ILE A 346 3.93 -9.16 -5.81
CA ILE A 346 3.50 -10.55 -6.01
C ILE A 346 4.07 -11.19 -7.28
N GLY A 347 4.54 -10.40 -8.26
CA GLY A 347 5.27 -10.91 -9.43
C GLY A 347 6.59 -11.58 -9.03
N ASP A 348 7.33 -10.96 -8.10
CA ASP A 348 8.56 -11.52 -7.55
C ASP A 348 8.30 -12.83 -6.81
N LEU A 349 7.24 -12.87 -5.98
CA LEU A 349 6.88 -14.07 -5.21
C LEU A 349 6.45 -15.23 -6.11
N ALA A 350 5.74 -14.96 -7.21
CA ALA A 350 5.37 -15.98 -8.18
C ALA A 350 6.59 -16.55 -8.92
N ILE A 351 7.52 -15.69 -9.35
CA ILE A 351 8.79 -16.10 -9.98
C ILE A 351 9.63 -16.91 -8.99
N TYR A 352 9.75 -16.44 -7.75
CA TYR A 352 10.49 -17.12 -6.69
C TYR A 352 9.97 -18.54 -6.47
N SER A 353 8.66 -18.72 -6.35
CA SER A 353 8.07 -20.05 -6.17
C SER A 353 8.24 -20.96 -7.39
N LEU A 354 8.18 -20.41 -8.60
CA LEU A 354 8.43 -21.19 -9.83
C LEU A 354 9.88 -21.71 -9.85
N LEU A 355 10.86 -20.83 -9.63
CA LEU A 355 12.28 -21.21 -9.66
C LEU A 355 12.64 -22.14 -8.50
N TRP A 356 12.12 -21.86 -7.30
CA TRP A 356 12.35 -22.70 -6.13
C TRP A 356 11.90 -24.16 -6.37
N THR A 357 10.79 -24.36 -7.08
CA THR A 357 10.30 -25.70 -7.44
C THR A 357 11.37 -26.53 -8.16
N PHE A 358 12.15 -25.93 -9.06
CA PHE A 358 13.19 -26.61 -9.82
C PHE A 358 14.55 -26.58 -9.13
N GLN A 359 14.89 -25.49 -8.41
CA GLN A 359 16.14 -25.39 -7.65
C GLN A 359 16.19 -26.36 -6.47
N SER A 360 15.04 -26.72 -5.89
CA SER A 360 14.95 -27.66 -4.78
C SER A 360 15.41 -29.09 -5.12
N GLY A 361 15.54 -29.45 -6.40
CA GLY A 361 15.89 -30.80 -6.83
C GLY A 361 14.80 -31.86 -6.59
N ARG A 362 13.60 -31.45 -6.16
CA ARG A 362 12.49 -32.36 -5.81
C ARG A 362 11.83 -33.00 -7.03
N ILE A 363 11.99 -32.40 -8.21
CA ILE A 363 11.44 -32.92 -9.47
C ILE A 363 12.49 -33.83 -10.12
N LEU A 364 12.56 -35.09 -9.68
CA LEU A 364 13.52 -36.07 -10.20
C LEU A 364 13.46 -36.17 -11.73
N GLY A 365 14.59 -36.06 -12.42
CA GLY A 365 14.66 -36.05 -13.89
C GLY A 365 14.67 -34.66 -14.52
N VAL A 366 14.49 -33.59 -13.72
CA VAL A 366 14.74 -32.20 -14.14
C VAL A 366 16.02 -31.72 -13.46
N PRO A 367 17.12 -31.48 -14.20
CA PRO A 367 18.36 -31.00 -13.61
C PRO A 367 18.20 -29.60 -13.01
N VAL A 368 18.72 -29.37 -11.79
CA VAL A 368 18.72 -28.04 -11.16
C VAL A 368 19.45 -26.98 -12.01
N SER A 369 20.38 -27.41 -12.86
CA SER A 369 21.12 -26.54 -13.78
C SER A 369 20.25 -25.89 -14.85
N VAL A 370 19.02 -26.38 -15.07
CA VAL A 370 18.10 -25.84 -16.09
C VAL A 370 17.78 -24.37 -15.84
N VAL A 371 17.84 -23.89 -14.59
CA VAL A 371 17.56 -22.49 -14.25
C VAL A 371 18.82 -21.60 -14.26
N SER A 372 20.03 -22.18 -14.34
CA SER A 372 21.28 -21.46 -14.06
C SER A 372 21.64 -20.36 -15.07
N SER A 373 21.06 -20.39 -16.27
CA SER A 373 21.31 -19.39 -17.31
C SER A 373 20.49 -18.11 -17.18
N TYR A 374 19.44 -18.09 -16.35
CA TYR A 374 18.47 -16.99 -16.25
C TYR A 374 18.82 -16.02 -15.12
N LYS A 375 19.82 -15.17 -15.37
CA LYS A 375 20.42 -14.30 -14.34
C LYS A 375 19.44 -13.30 -13.73
N SER A 376 18.53 -12.74 -14.52
CA SER A 376 17.56 -11.75 -14.01
C SER A 376 16.54 -12.43 -13.10
N LEU A 377 16.03 -13.60 -13.49
CA LEU A 377 15.14 -14.40 -12.65
C LEU A 377 15.82 -14.85 -11.34
N LEU A 378 17.10 -15.27 -11.42
CA LEU A 378 17.88 -15.63 -10.23
C LEU A 378 18.09 -14.42 -9.31
N CYS A 379 18.39 -13.24 -9.85
CA CYS A 379 18.53 -12.02 -9.07
C CYS A 379 17.25 -11.65 -8.31
N ILE A 380 16.08 -11.82 -8.95
CA ILE A 380 14.78 -11.65 -8.28
C ILE A 380 14.63 -12.64 -7.13
N CYS A 381 14.97 -13.92 -7.36
CA CYS A 381 14.88 -14.94 -6.32
C CYS A 381 15.79 -14.65 -5.13
N ASP A 382 17.02 -14.21 -5.37
CA ASP A 382 17.95 -13.79 -4.32
C ASP A 382 17.39 -12.60 -3.53
N GLY A 383 16.76 -11.65 -4.22
CA GLY A 383 16.08 -10.51 -3.61
C GLY A 383 14.93 -10.93 -2.70
N VAL A 384 14.11 -11.89 -3.13
CA VAL A 384 13.01 -12.45 -2.31
C VAL A 384 13.57 -13.25 -1.12
N ALA A 385 14.55 -14.12 -1.35
CA ALA A 385 15.17 -14.95 -0.31
C ALA A 385 15.87 -14.12 0.77
N SER A 386 16.41 -12.96 0.41
CA SER A 386 17.07 -12.03 1.34
C SER A 386 16.08 -11.18 2.15
N ASN A 387 14.78 -11.25 1.89
CA ASN A 387 13.78 -10.50 2.64
C ASN A 387 13.62 -11.08 4.06
N SER A 388 13.71 -10.23 5.08
CA SER A 388 13.67 -10.66 6.49
C SER A 388 12.40 -11.43 6.86
N LYS A 389 11.25 -11.08 6.29
CA LYS A 389 9.99 -11.79 6.50
C LYS A 389 9.98 -13.17 5.83
N VAL A 390 10.59 -13.28 4.66
CA VAL A 390 10.75 -14.57 3.96
C VAL A 390 11.67 -15.49 4.75
N ILE A 391 12.81 -14.98 5.24
CA ILE A 391 13.73 -15.73 6.11
C ILE A 391 13.02 -16.21 7.37
N GLN A 392 12.26 -15.31 8.02
CA GLN A 392 11.46 -15.65 9.20
C GLN A 392 10.46 -16.77 8.89
N TRP A 393 9.68 -16.63 7.81
CA TRP A 393 8.72 -17.63 7.37
C TRP A 393 9.36 -19.00 7.11
N CYS A 394 10.45 -19.04 6.34
CA CYS A 394 11.18 -20.27 6.04
C CYS A 394 11.71 -20.96 7.32
N SER A 395 12.21 -20.18 8.28
CA SER A 395 12.71 -20.71 9.57
C SER A 395 11.59 -21.33 10.43
N MET A 396 10.39 -20.75 10.40
CA MET A 396 9.24 -21.24 11.16
C MET A 396 8.69 -22.56 10.61
N HIS A 397 8.91 -22.83 9.32
CA HIS A 397 8.23 -23.92 8.61
C HIS A 397 9.18 -24.96 8.00
N GLN A 398 10.44 -24.98 8.44
CA GLN A 398 11.48 -25.94 8.06
C GLN A 398 11.34 -26.42 6.60
N LEU A 399 11.45 -25.47 5.68
CA LEU A 399 11.61 -25.80 4.26
C LEU A 399 13.04 -26.32 4.05
N SER A 400 13.26 -27.61 4.36
CA SER A 400 14.46 -28.37 4.00
C SER A 400 14.34 -28.95 2.60
#